data_AF-A0A926I4Y5-F1
#
_entry.id   AF-A0A926I4Y5-F1
#
_cell.length_a   1.000
_cell.length_b   1.000
_cell.length_c   1.000
_cell.angle_alpha   90.00
_cell.angle_beta   90.00
_cell.angle_gamma   90.00
#
_symmetry.space_group_name_H-M   'P 1'
#
loop_
_entity.id
_entity.type
_entity.pdbx_description
1 polymer ?
#
loop_
_entity_poly.entity_id
_entity_poly.type
_entity_poly.pdbx_seq_one_letter_code
_entity_poly.pdbx_strand_id
1 'polypeptide(L)' 'MMKSELMENGTLIRTYSDAGMKIRQVETGNVYDEAVDVPPLRYAYEETDEPVDQGEESELDELREYYDRTQAVLPG' A
#
# COMPACT_ATOMS: atom_id res chain seq x y z
N MET A 1 11.32 -1.51 -6.56
CA MET A 1 11.99 -0.23 -6.87
C MET A 1 11.16 0.91 -6.28
N MET A 2 11.81 1.94 -5.75
CA MET A 2 11.11 3.10 -5.20
C MET A 2 10.55 4.00 -6.30
N LYS A 3 9.31 4.48 -6.13
CA LYS A 3 8.67 5.49 -6.98
C LYS A 3 8.23 6.68 -6.17
N SER A 4 8.32 7.87 -6.76
CA SER A 4 7.76 9.11 -6.24
C SER A 4 6.96 9.82 -7.31
N GLU A 5 5.76 10.30 -6.95
CA GLU A 5 4.84 10.97 -7.88
C GLU A 5 4.24 12.23 -7.27
N LEU A 6 4.04 13.25 -8.10
CA LEU A 6 3.37 14.49 -7.69
C LEU A 6 1.86 14.30 -7.70
N MET A 7 1.21 14.73 -6.62
CA MET A 7 -0.24 14.69 -6.42
C MET A 7 -0.80 16.09 -6.20
N GLU A 8 -2.13 16.22 -6.22
CA GLU A 8 -2.84 17.47 -5.93
C GLU A 8 -2.26 18.70 -6.68
N ASN A 9 -2.05 18.57 -7.99
CA ASN A 9 -1.44 19.61 -8.82
C ASN A 9 -0.03 20.03 -8.38
N GLY A 10 0.72 19.12 -7.75
CA GLY A 10 2.10 19.32 -7.33
C GLY A 10 2.27 19.87 -5.92
N THR A 11 1.22 19.88 -5.09
CA THR A 11 1.33 20.29 -3.67
C THR A 11 1.77 19.16 -2.76
N LEU A 12 1.68 17.91 -3.21
CA LEU A 12 2.08 16.73 -2.46
C LEU A 12 2.96 15.81 -3.31
N ILE A 13 3.87 15.10 -2.66
CA ILE A 13 4.68 14.04 -3.26
C ILE A 13 4.38 12.75 -2.50
N ARG A 14 3.91 11.73 -3.22
CA ARG A 14 3.76 10.38 -2.67
C ARG A 14 4.97 9.54 -3.05
N THR A 15 5.51 8.79 -2.09
CA THR A 15 6.63 7.85 -2.29
C THR A 15 6.22 6.46 -1.81
N TYR A 16 6.46 5.43 -2.63
CA TYR A 16 6.09 4.03 -2.35
C TYR A 16 7.00 3.04 -3.10
N SER A 17 6.99 1.78 -2.68
CA SER A 17 7.62 0.68 -3.42
C SER A 17 6.69 0.19 -4.54
N ASP A 18 7.21 0.13 -5.77
CA ASP A 18 6.47 -0.50 -6.87
C ASP A 18 6.45 -2.04 -6.84
N ALA A 19 7.16 -2.63 -5.87
CA ALA A 19 7.21 -4.06 -5.63
C ALA A 19 6.23 -4.51 -4.54
N GLY A 20 5.44 -3.60 -3.95
CA GLY A 20 4.52 -3.91 -2.86
C GLY A 20 5.21 -4.10 -1.52
N MET A 21 6.40 -3.53 -1.35
CA MET A 21 7.14 -3.56 -0.08
C MET A 21 6.93 -2.28 0.71
N LYS A 22 7.08 -2.34 2.02
CA LYS A 22 7.09 -1.17 2.89
C LYS A 22 8.35 -0.35 2.63
N ILE A 23 8.27 0.93 2.99
CA ILE A 23 9.35 1.89 2.89
C ILE A 23 9.79 2.34 4.29
N ARG A 24 11.09 2.55 4.48
CA ARG A 24 11.66 3.08 5.72
C ARG A 24 12.20 4.47 5.50
N GLN A 25 11.81 5.41 6.36
CA GLN A 25 12.40 6.73 6.41
C GLN A 25 13.81 6.64 7.01
N VAL A 26 14.82 7.16 6.31
CA VAL A 26 16.23 7.00 6.69
C VAL A 26 16.57 7.76 7.97
N GLU A 27 15.97 8.94 8.17
CA GLU A 27 16.31 9.82 9.30
C GLU A 27 15.75 9.32 10.64
N THR A 28 14.61 8.63 10.63
CA THR A 28 13.90 8.21 11.84
C THR A 28 13.88 6.70 12.03
N GLY A 29 14.06 5.93 10.95
CA GLY A 29 13.88 4.48 10.95
C GLY A 29 12.42 4.04 10.93
N ASN A 30 11.45 4.96 10.86
CA ASN A 30 10.03 4.62 10.81
C ASN A 30 9.68 3.92 9.50
N VAL A 31 8.80 2.93 9.57
CA VAL A 31 8.36 2.12 8.44
C VAL A 31 6.91 2.45 8.09
N TYR A 32 6.64 2.57 6.79
CA TYR A 32 5.36 2.96 6.22
C TYR A 32 5.04 2.11 5.00
N ASP A 33 3.77 1.94 4.67
CA ASP A 33 3.38 1.34 3.40
C ASP A 33 3.64 2.32 2.23
N GLU A 34 3.42 3.61 2.50
CA GLU A 34 3.72 4.74 1.63
C GLU A 34 3.95 6.02 2.46
N ALA A 35 4.61 7.02 1.87
CA ALA A 35 4.82 8.33 2.47
C ALA A 35 4.20 9.42 1.60
N VAL A 36 3.59 10.42 2.23
CA VAL A 36 3.04 11.61 1.57
C VAL A 36 3.66 12.85 2.19
N ASP A 37 4.45 13.57 1.39
CA ASP A 37 5.23 14.73 1.80
C ASP A 37 4.80 16.01 1.08
N VAL A 38 5.08 17.15 1.70
CA VAL A 38 4.94 18.47 1.06
C VAL A 38 6.27 18.85 0.41
N PRO A 39 6.29 19.35 -0.85
CA PRO A 39 7.50 19.82 -1.51
C PRO A 39 8.20 20.97 -0.77
N PRO A 40 9.54 21.06 -0.84
CA PRO A 40 10.45 20.07 -1.43
C PRO A 40 10.59 18.83 -0.54
N LEU A 41 10.92 17.67 -1.13
CA LEU A 41 11.17 16.43 -0.37
C LEU A 41 12.27 16.67 0.68
N ARG A 42 11.96 16.44 1.96
CA ARG A 42 12.89 16.67 3.09
C ARG A 42 13.49 15.40 3.65
N TYR A 43 12.91 14.26 3.29
CA TYR A 43 13.23 12.96 3.86
C TYR A 43 13.63 11.99 2.76
N ALA A 44 14.55 11.11 3.09
CA ALA A 44 14.93 9.99 2.24
C ALA A 44 14.18 8.73 2.68
N TYR A 45 13.83 7.91 1.69
CA TYR A 45 13.16 6.64 1.90
C TYR A 45 13.91 5.53 1.18
N GLU A 46 13.95 4.37 1.80
CA GLU A 46 14.46 3.14 1.21
C GLU A 46 13.41 2.04 1.23
N GLU A 47 13.45 1.16 0.24
CA GLU A 47 12.61 -0.04 0.19
C GLU A 47 13.08 -1.03 1.26
N THR A 48 12.14 -1.70 1.91
CA THR A 48 12.42 -2.75 2.89
C THR A 48 12.12 -4.13 2.33
N ASP A 49 12.53 -5.18 3.05
CA ASP A 49 12.15 -6.57 2.75
C ASP A 49 10.80 -6.95 3.39
N GLU A 50 10.09 -6.01 4.02
CA GLU A 50 8.77 -6.23 4.60
C GLU A 50 7.68 -5.95 3.55
N PRO A 51 6.80 -6.90 3.22
CA PRO A 51 5.68 -6.64 2.32
C PRO A 51 4.65 -5.71 2.97
N VAL A 52 3.94 -4.91 2.16
CA VAL A 52 2.77 -4.15 2.62
C VAL A 52 1.69 -5.13 3.08
N ASP A 53 1.02 -4.81 4.18
CA ASP A 53 -0.04 -5.67 4.72
C ASP A 53 -1.31 -5.47 3.87
N GLN A 54 -1.71 -6.51 3.12
CA GLN A 54 -2.91 -6.47 2.27
C GLN A 54 -4.21 -6.75 3.05
N GLY A 55 -4.14 -6.68 4.38
CA GLY A 55 -5.04 -7.29 5.36
C GLY A 55 -6.52 -6.91 5.36
N GLU A 56 -7.06 -6.28 4.32
CA GLU A 56 -8.51 -6.09 4.16
C GLU A 56 -9.01 -6.55 2.78
N GLU A 57 -8.25 -6.37 1.70
CA GLU A 57 -8.67 -6.84 0.37
C GLU A 57 -8.67 -8.36 0.27
N SER A 58 -7.65 -9.05 0.84
CA SER A 58 -7.59 -10.51 0.80
C SER A 58 -8.71 -11.17 1.59
N GLU A 59 -9.08 -10.62 2.75
CA GLU A 59 -10.17 -11.14 3.57
C GLU A 59 -11.54 -10.93 2.91
N LEU A 60 -11.74 -9.79 2.23
CA LEU A 60 -12.96 -9.49 1.49
C LEU A 60 -13.12 -10.38 0.26
N ASP A 61 -12.04 -10.67 -0.47
CA ASP A 61 -12.05 -11.59 -1.61
C ASP A 61 -12.38 -13.02 -1.17
N GLU A 62 -11.76 -13.52 -0.09
CA GLU A 62 -12.09 -14.83 0.48
C GLU A 62 -13.56 -14.92 0.94
N LEU A 63 -14.07 -13.88 1.60
CA LEU A 63 -15.46 -13.82 2.05
C LEU A 63 -16.44 -13.79 0.86
N ARG A 64 -16.09 -13.09 -0.22
CA ARG A 64 -16.87 -13.03 -1.44
C ARG A 64 -16.92 -14.38 -2.15
N GLU A 65 -15.79 -15.05 -2.31
CA GLU A 65 -15.74 -16.41 -2.86
C GLU A 65 -16.56 -17.41 -2.03
N TYR A 66 -16.50 -17.29 -0.69
CA TYR A 66 -17.33 -18.10 0.20
C TYR A 66 -18.83 -17.84 -0.01
N TYR A 67 -19.24 -16.58 -0.16
CA TYR A 67 -20.63 -16.22 -0.38
C TYR A 67 -21.16 -16.76 -1.71
N ASP A 68 -20.39 -16.60 -2.79
CA ASP A 68 -20.76 -17.09 -4.12
C ASP A 68 -20.86 -18.62 -4.14
N ARG A 69 -19.94 -19.32 -3.46
CA ARG A 69 -19.96 -20.78 -3.34
C ARG A 69 -21.18 -21.29 -2.57
N THR A 70 -21.64 -20.56 -1.54
CA THR A 70 -22.76 -20.99 -0.69
C THR A 70 -24.13 -20.63 -1.26
N GLN A 71 -24.26 -19.55 -2.03
CA GLN A 71 -25.51 -19.19 -2.70
C GLN A 71 -25.83 -20.08 -3.92
N ALA A 72 -24.82 -20.69 -4.55
CA ALA A 72 -25.02 -21.63 -5.67
C ALA A 72 -25.70 -22.96 -5.28
N VAL A 73 -25.94 -23.22 -3.98
CA VAL A 73 -26.43 -24.51 -3.45
C VAL A 73 -27.86 -24.42 -2.91
N LEU A 74 -28.61 -23.34 -3.14
CA LEU A 74 -30.03 -23.29 -2.78
C LEU A 74 -30.89 -23.93 -3.88
N PRO A 75 -31.43 -25.16 -3.72
CA PRO A 75 -32.50 -25.63 -4.57
C PRO A 75 -33.75 -24.77 -4.31
N GLY A 76 -34.38 -24.30 -5.40
CA GLY A 76 -35.71 -23.71 -5.37
C GLY A 76 -36.80 -24.71 -4.98
#